data_AF-A0A0G1LGF1-F1
#
_entry.id   AF-A0A0G1LGF1-F1
#
_cell.length_a   1.000
_cell.length_b   1.000
_cell.length_c   1.000
_cell.angle_alpha   90.00
_cell.angle_beta   90.00
_cell.angle_gamma   90.00
#
_symmetry.space_group_name_H-M   'P 1'
#
loop_
_entity.id
_entity.type
_entity.pdbx_description
1 polymer ?
#
loop_
_entity_poly.entity_id
_entity_poly.type
_entity_poly.pdbx_seq_one_letter_code
_entity_poly.pdbx_strand_id
1 'polypeptide(L)'
;SREILGSEGQTIEVSAGRGFVISSNGIVAVDGSLADNKGVYYLKNDSGKFKADFISLDKAGFSFLKLGDPVDSKDKLVFAVPAFGDLEKMKIGQKILVLGSSVSSFIFDGNKDIKMSVAKSNGGAAVLNLDGNVLGIALSGETISFALISAINNALKLSDSSAATMSATPVLAP
;
A
#
# COMPACT_ATOMS: atom_id res chain seq x y z
N SER A 1 10.76 2.04 3.50
CA SER A 1 11.86 2.97 3.19
C SER A 1 12.36 2.70 1.79
N ARG A 2 13.16 3.63 1.25
CA ARG A 2 13.71 3.56 -0.11
C ARG A 2 15.16 4.03 -0.10
N GLU A 3 15.98 3.46 -0.96
CA GLU A 3 17.33 3.97 -1.23
C GLU A 3 17.31 5.16 -2.19
N ILE A 4 18.03 6.22 -1.82
CA ILE A 4 18.27 7.39 -2.66
C ILE A 4 19.77 7.73 -2.66
N LEU A 5 20.21 8.44 -3.70
CA LEU A 5 21.56 9.00 -3.74
C LEU A 5 21.61 10.26 -2.86
N GLY A 6 22.43 10.22 -1.80
CA GLY A 6 22.69 11.36 -0.94
C GLY A 6 23.52 12.45 -1.64
N SER A 7 23.61 13.61 -1.01
CA SER A 7 24.35 14.78 -1.52
C SER A 7 25.85 14.53 -1.74
N GLU A 8 26.40 13.50 -1.10
CA GLU A 8 27.81 13.08 -1.18
C GLU A 8 28.02 11.89 -2.13
N GLY A 9 26.99 11.50 -2.90
CA GLY A 9 27.07 10.35 -3.80
C GLY A 9 27.00 8.97 -3.11
N GLN A 10 26.78 8.94 -1.79
CA GLN A 10 26.52 7.71 -1.06
C GLN A 10 25.03 7.32 -1.13
N THR A 11 24.73 6.03 -1.17
CA THR A 11 23.36 5.55 -1.04
C THR A 11 22.90 5.70 0.41
N ILE A 12 21.81 6.43 0.64
CA ILE A 12 21.16 6.56 1.94
C ILE A 12 19.74 5.98 1.89
N GLU A 13 19.33 5.38 2.99
CA GLU A 13 17.96 4.90 3.15
C GLU A 13 17.10 5.99 3.79
N VAL A 14 16.02 6.38 3.11
CA VAL A 14 15.04 7.34 3.62
C VAL A 14 13.71 6.67 3.91
N SER A 15 13.03 7.13 4.95
CA SER A 15 11.66 6.68 5.23
C SER A 15 10.73 7.06 4.09
N ALA A 16 9.94 6.10 3.62
CA ALA A 16 9.02 6.23 2.49
C ALA A 16 7.56 6.03 2.94
N GLY A 17 7.25 6.45 4.17
CA GLY A 17 5.91 6.35 4.74
C GLY A 17 5.56 4.97 5.30
N ARG A 18 4.31 4.58 5.11
CA ARG A 18 3.64 3.39 5.64
C ARG A 18 3.02 2.57 4.50
N GLY A 19 2.49 1.42 4.85
CA GLY A 19 1.75 0.54 3.95
C GLY A 19 1.11 -0.59 4.72
N PHE A 20 0.24 -1.33 4.05
CA PHE A 20 -0.36 -2.54 4.60
C PHE A 20 -0.45 -3.63 3.54
N VAL A 21 -0.37 -4.88 3.99
CA VAL A 21 -0.47 -6.04 3.11
C VAL A 21 -1.90 -6.17 2.61
N ILE A 22 -2.08 -6.41 1.32
CA ILE A 22 -3.39 -6.56 0.68
C ILE A 22 -3.63 -7.96 0.11
N SER A 23 -2.61 -8.83 0.12
CA SER A 23 -2.72 -10.19 -0.39
C SER A 23 -1.83 -11.17 0.38
N SER A 24 -2.28 -12.42 0.47
CA SER A 24 -1.57 -13.51 1.16
C SER A 24 -0.23 -13.85 0.50
N ASN A 25 -0.07 -13.54 -0.79
CA ASN A 25 1.21 -13.68 -1.47
C ASN A 25 2.19 -12.53 -1.14
N GLY A 26 1.87 -11.60 -0.23
CA GLY A 26 2.79 -10.55 0.23
C GLY A 26 2.81 -9.29 -0.63
N ILE A 27 1.70 -8.95 -1.28
CA ILE A 27 1.55 -7.66 -1.98
C ILE A 27 1.16 -6.60 -0.95
N VAL A 28 1.79 -5.43 -1.02
CA VAL A 28 1.61 -4.31 -0.08
C VAL A 28 1.16 -3.08 -0.86
N ALA A 29 0.11 -2.43 -0.37
CA ALA A 29 -0.31 -1.12 -0.85
C ALA A 29 0.44 -0.02 -0.08
N VAL A 30 1.03 0.92 -0.82
CA VAL A 30 1.78 2.08 -0.28
C VAL A 30 1.35 3.37 -0.99
N ASP A 31 1.74 4.51 -0.45
CA ASP A 31 1.57 5.80 -1.12
C ASP A 31 2.39 5.87 -2.42
N GLY A 32 1.72 6.10 -3.55
CA GLY A 32 2.36 6.16 -4.85
C GLY A 32 3.29 7.36 -5.00
N SER A 33 3.08 8.46 -4.26
CA SER A 33 3.99 9.60 -4.26
C SER A 33 5.34 9.32 -3.57
N LEU A 34 5.41 8.25 -2.76
CA LEU A 34 6.61 7.84 -2.02
C LEU A 34 7.29 6.61 -2.64
N ALA A 35 6.55 5.86 -3.48
CA ALA A 35 7.02 4.73 -4.26
C ALA A 35 6.48 4.84 -5.69
N ASP A 36 7.00 5.79 -6.45
CA ASP A 36 6.48 6.21 -7.76
C ASP A 36 7.11 5.46 -8.95
N ASN A 37 8.23 4.77 -8.72
CA ASN A 37 9.01 4.11 -9.76
C ASN A 37 9.79 2.91 -9.24
N LYS A 38 10.49 2.23 -10.15
CA LYS A 38 11.42 1.14 -9.80
C LYS A 38 12.58 1.69 -8.96
N GLY A 39 12.93 0.96 -7.92
CA GLY A 39 14.01 1.30 -6.99
C GLY A 39 14.18 0.21 -5.94
N VAL A 40 15.16 0.38 -5.06
CA VAL A 40 15.36 -0.51 -3.92
C VAL A 40 14.47 -0.03 -2.77
N TYR A 41 13.46 -0.85 -2.46
CA TYR A 41 12.54 -0.59 -1.36
C TYR A 41 12.77 -1.60 -0.23
N TYR A 42 12.50 -1.14 0.99
CA TYR A 42 12.46 -2.00 2.16
C TYR A 42 11.15 -1.81 2.92
N LEU A 43 10.56 -2.92 3.34
CA LEU A 43 9.40 -2.96 4.21
C LEU A 43 9.85 -3.50 5.56
N LYS A 44 9.42 -2.84 6.64
CA LYS A 44 9.78 -3.21 8.01
C LYS A 44 8.52 -3.34 8.84
N ASN A 45 8.45 -4.41 9.63
CA ASN A 45 7.47 -4.61 10.68
C ASN A 45 8.16 -5.21 11.91
N ASP A 46 7.38 -5.69 12.88
CA ASP A 46 7.91 -6.29 14.11
C ASP A 46 8.64 -7.62 13.86
N SER A 47 8.44 -8.25 12.70
CA SER A 47 9.07 -9.53 12.33
C SER A 47 10.43 -9.36 11.64
N GLY A 48 10.80 -8.14 11.26
CA GLY A 48 12.06 -7.87 10.59
C GLY A 48 11.99 -6.82 9.50
N LYS A 49 13.06 -6.76 8.71
CA LYS A 49 13.18 -5.90 7.53
C LYS A 49 13.36 -6.74 6.28
N PHE A 50 12.58 -6.45 5.25
CA PHE A 50 12.51 -7.23 4.01
C PHE A 50 12.73 -6.32 2.82
N LYS A 51 13.42 -6.84 1.80
CA LYS A 51 13.46 -6.19 0.48
C LYS A 51 12.06 -6.19 -0.12
N ALA A 52 11.78 -5.20 -0.94
CA ALA A 52 10.52 -5.13 -1.65
C ALA A 52 10.72 -4.67 -3.10
N ASP A 53 10.00 -5.32 -4.01
CA ASP A 53 10.04 -5.01 -5.43
C ASP A 53 8.86 -4.14 -5.81
N PHE A 54 9.11 -3.11 -6.61
CA PHE A 54 8.05 -2.30 -7.19
C PHE A 54 7.31 -3.09 -8.27
N ILE A 55 5.98 -3.11 -8.18
CA ILE A 55 5.11 -3.80 -9.14
C ILE A 55 4.47 -2.78 -10.09
N SER A 56 3.72 -1.83 -9.54
CA SER A 56 2.95 -0.87 -10.32
C SER A 56 2.57 0.36 -9.51
N LEU A 57 2.36 1.48 -10.21
CA LEU A 57 1.75 2.71 -9.71
C LEU A 57 0.36 2.83 -10.33
N ASP A 58 -0.67 2.99 -9.48
CA ASP A 58 -2.05 3.17 -9.92
C ASP A 58 -2.41 4.67 -10.00
N LYS A 59 -3.33 5.00 -10.92
CA LYS A 59 -3.80 6.39 -11.12
C LYS A 59 -4.58 6.94 -9.93
N ALA A 60 -5.12 6.07 -9.07
CA ALA A 60 -5.72 6.45 -7.80
C ALA A 60 -4.68 6.88 -6.74
N GLY A 61 -3.39 6.88 -7.07
CA GLY A 61 -2.33 7.48 -6.24
C GLY A 61 -1.66 6.53 -5.25
N PHE A 62 -1.93 5.23 -5.32
CA PHE A 62 -1.22 4.20 -4.57
C PHE A 62 -0.29 3.39 -5.47
N SER A 63 0.69 2.73 -4.87
CA SER A 63 1.56 1.76 -5.55
C SER A 63 1.50 0.40 -4.89
N PHE A 64 1.84 -0.63 -5.66
CA PHE A 64 2.05 -1.99 -5.18
C PHE A 64 3.53 -2.32 -5.08
N LEU A 65 3.90 -2.84 -3.91
CA LEU A 65 5.19 -3.46 -3.66
C LEU A 65 5.00 -4.95 -3.36
N LYS A 66 5.95 -5.79 -3.78
CA LYS A 66 6.02 -7.21 -3.42
C LYS A 66 7.02 -7.39 -2.29
N LEU A 67 6.61 -8.02 -1.20
CA LEU A 67 7.55 -8.49 -0.17
C LEU A 67 8.47 -9.56 -0.75
N GLY A 68 9.78 -9.37 -0.57
CA GLY A 68 10.83 -10.30 -0.96
C GLY A 68 11.62 -10.80 0.24
N ASP A 69 12.90 -11.07 0.02
CA ASP A 69 13.77 -11.71 1.00
C ASP A 69 14.04 -10.84 2.23
N PRO A 70 14.23 -11.46 3.41
CA PRO A 70 14.68 -10.75 4.60
C PRO A 70 16.10 -10.18 4.40
N VAL A 71 16.35 -9.01 4.98
CA VAL A 71 17.67 -8.37 4.98
C VAL A 71 18.60 -9.08 5.97
N ASP A 72 18.08 -9.51 7.12
CA ASP A 72 18.79 -10.39 8.06
C ASP A 72 18.26 -11.82 7.92
N SER A 73 19.15 -12.79 7.69
CA SER A 73 18.83 -14.23 7.62
C SER A 73 18.04 -14.80 8.82
N LYS A 74 18.05 -14.12 9.97
CA LYS A 74 17.29 -14.51 11.16
C LYS A 74 15.83 -14.06 11.13
N ASP A 75 15.51 -13.03 10.33
CA ASP A 75 14.16 -12.50 10.22
C ASP A 75 13.26 -13.50 9.48
N LYS A 76 12.07 -13.73 10.02
CA LYS A 76 11.06 -14.58 9.41
C LYS A 76 9.87 -13.74 9.05
N LEU A 77 9.47 -13.79 7.79
CA LEU A 77 8.37 -12.99 7.29
C LEU A 77 7.06 -13.42 7.95
N VAL A 78 6.52 -12.55 8.82
CA VAL A 78 5.21 -12.73 9.46
C VAL A 78 4.36 -11.50 9.18
N PHE A 79 3.19 -11.69 8.58
CA PHE A 79 2.21 -10.64 8.32
C PHE A 79 0.80 -11.22 8.28
N ALA A 80 -0.18 -10.33 8.40
CA ALA A 80 -1.59 -10.63 8.21
C ALA A 80 -2.17 -9.70 7.15
N VAL A 81 -3.08 -10.22 6.34
CA VAL A 81 -3.93 -9.40 5.47
C VAL A 81 -5.10 -8.94 6.34
N PRO A 82 -5.34 -7.62 6.48
CA PRO A 82 -6.45 -7.12 7.28
C PRO A 82 -7.78 -7.44 6.61
N ALA A 83 -8.87 -7.42 7.38
CA ALA A 83 -10.20 -7.46 6.82
C ALA A 83 -10.49 -6.15 6.05
N PHE A 84 -11.19 -6.26 4.93
CA PHE A 84 -11.55 -5.11 4.10
C PHE A 84 -13.00 -4.71 4.36
N GLY A 85 -13.18 -3.42 4.64
CA GLY A 85 -14.49 -2.82 4.87
C GLY A 85 -15.14 -2.35 3.58
N ASP A 86 -16.34 -1.81 3.73
CA ASP A 86 -17.12 -1.27 2.63
C ASP A 86 -17.60 0.13 3.00
N LEU A 87 -17.03 1.13 2.33
CA LEU A 87 -17.37 2.53 2.58
C LEU A 87 -18.83 2.84 2.21
N GLU A 88 -19.44 2.07 1.30
CA GLU A 88 -20.86 2.23 0.93
C GLU A 88 -21.81 1.89 2.07
N LYS A 89 -21.36 1.06 3.02
CA LYS A 89 -22.14 0.65 4.19
C LYS A 89 -21.91 1.56 5.40
N MET A 90 -20.96 2.49 5.31
CA MET A 90 -20.70 3.45 6.38
C MET A 90 -21.83 4.48 6.46
N LYS A 91 -22.21 4.80 7.68
CA LYS A 91 -23.20 5.83 7.99
C LYS A 91 -22.49 7.14 8.33
N ILE A 92 -23.08 8.24 7.89
CA ILE A 92 -22.67 9.59 8.29
C ILE A 92 -22.63 9.67 9.83
N GLY A 93 -21.57 10.25 10.37
CA GLY A 93 -21.34 10.35 11.81
C GLY A 93 -20.48 9.22 12.40
N GLN A 94 -20.23 8.13 11.68
CA GLN A 94 -19.33 7.08 12.14
C GLN A 94 -17.88 7.56 12.13
N LYS A 95 -17.10 7.14 13.14
CA LYS A 95 -15.67 7.43 13.19
C LYS A 95 -14.88 6.51 12.26
N ILE A 96 -13.88 7.09 11.62
CA ILE A 96 -12.81 6.39 10.93
C ILE A 96 -11.48 6.71 11.61
N LEU A 97 -10.53 5.78 11.51
CA LEU A 97 -9.20 5.86 12.10
C LEU A 97 -8.15 5.85 11.00
N VAL A 98 -7.13 6.68 11.12
CA VAL A 98 -5.92 6.62 10.29
C VAL A 98 -4.78 6.16 11.17
N LEU A 99 -4.21 5.00 10.86
CA LEU A 99 -3.13 4.38 11.64
C LEU A 99 -1.77 4.66 10.97
N GLY A 100 -1.14 5.77 11.32
CA GLY A 100 0.20 6.15 10.90
C GLY A 100 1.24 6.01 12.01
N SER A 101 2.23 6.90 12.01
CA SER A 101 3.11 7.13 13.18
C SER A 101 2.35 7.68 14.39
N SER A 102 1.24 8.38 14.14
CA SER A 102 0.23 8.77 15.12
C SER A 102 -1.13 8.19 14.71
N VAL A 103 -2.03 8.08 15.67
CA VAL A 103 -3.43 7.71 15.43
C VAL A 103 -4.24 8.99 15.30
N SER A 104 -4.92 9.15 14.17
CA SER A 104 -5.89 10.23 13.96
C SER A 104 -7.28 9.64 13.77
N SER A 105 -8.31 10.37 14.18
CA SER A 105 -9.70 9.96 13.96
C SER A 105 -10.51 11.07 13.31
N PHE A 106 -11.38 10.70 12.38
CA PHE A 106 -12.26 11.62 11.66
C PHE A 106 -13.70 11.13 11.73
N ILE A 107 -14.65 12.03 11.52
CA ILE A 107 -16.06 11.67 11.34
C ILE A 107 -16.31 11.54 9.85
N PHE A 108 -16.86 10.40 9.44
CA PHE A 108 -17.30 10.19 8.07
C PHE A 108 -18.53 11.07 7.80
N ASP A 109 -18.43 11.96 6.81
CA ASP A 109 -19.45 12.93 6.43
C ASP A 109 -20.35 12.45 5.28
N GLY A 110 -20.10 11.24 4.77
CA GLY A 110 -20.80 10.66 3.62
C GLY A 110 -20.06 10.82 2.29
N ASN A 111 -18.97 11.59 2.24
CA ASN A 111 -18.16 11.73 1.04
C ASN A 111 -17.17 10.57 0.89
N LYS A 112 -17.24 9.87 -0.24
CA LYS A 112 -16.35 8.74 -0.55
C LYS A 112 -14.90 9.17 -0.81
N ASP A 113 -14.72 10.41 -1.22
CA ASP A 113 -13.43 11.07 -1.37
C ASP A 113 -13.07 11.76 -0.05
N ILE A 114 -12.67 10.94 0.92
CA ILE A 114 -12.36 11.39 2.27
C ILE A 114 -11.16 12.33 2.22
N LYS A 115 -11.42 13.62 2.40
CA LYS A 115 -10.37 14.64 2.42
C LYS A 115 -9.61 14.58 3.74
N MET A 116 -8.35 14.17 3.66
CA MET A 116 -7.44 14.14 4.79
C MET A 116 -6.10 14.76 4.41
N SER A 117 -5.48 15.48 5.34
CA SER A 117 -4.10 15.90 5.20
C SER A 117 -3.25 15.02 6.10
N VAL A 118 -2.35 14.23 5.51
CA VAL A 118 -1.40 13.40 6.23
C VAL A 118 0.01 13.84 5.90
N ALA A 119 0.87 13.91 6.91
CA ALA A 119 2.30 14.13 6.68
C ALA A 119 2.88 13.00 5.81
N LYS A 120 3.94 13.27 5.05
CA LYS A 120 4.63 12.26 4.22
C LYS A 120 5.05 11.01 5.03
N SER A 121 5.39 11.17 6.30
CA SER A 121 5.71 10.06 7.21
C SER A 121 4.54 9.10 7.47
N ASN A 122 3.30 9.55 7.22
CA ASN A 122 2.06 8.80 7.36
C ASN A 122 1.43 8.47 6.00
N GLY A 123 2.02 8.91 4.88
CA GLY A 123 1.59 8.49 3.54
C GLY A 123 1.61 6.97 3.45
N GLY A 124 0.51 6.38 3.01
CA GLY A 124 0.32 4.93 2.91
C GLY A 124 -0.29 4.29 4.16
N ALA A 125 -0.68 5.08 5.16
CA ALA A 125 -1.36 4.59 6.35
C ALA A 125 -2.72 3.97 6.00
N ALA A 126 -3.09 2.89 6.70
CA ALA A 126 -4.41 2.30 6.57
C ALA A 126 -5.48 3.21 7.20
N VAL A 127 -6.59 3.38 6.50
CA VAL A 127 -7.80 4.04 7.00
C VAL A 127 -8.80 2.97 7.36
N LEU A 128 -9.31 2.94 8.59
CA LEU A 128 -10.15 1.86 9.10
C LEU A 128 -11.45 2.39 9.70
N ASN A 129 -12.47 1.53 9.77
CA ASN A 129 -13.62 1.74 10.64
C ASN A 129 -13.30 1.29 12.09
N LEU A 130 -14.24 1.47 13.01
CA LEU A 130 -14.06 1.06 14.42
C LEU A 130 -14.06 -0.46 14.65
N ASP A 131 -14.46 -1.26 13.66
CA ASP A 131 -14.37 -2.73 13.71
C ASP A 131 -12.99 -3.25 13.27
N GLY A 132 -12.08 -2.34 12.88
CA GLY A 132 -10.75 -2.71 12.37
C GLY A 132 -10.73 -3.12 10.90
N ASN A 133 -11.81 -2.90 10.15
CA ASN A 133 -11.85 -3.16 8.72
C ASN A 133 -11.22 -1.99 7.95
N VAL A 134 -10.31 -2.29 7.03
CA VAL A 134 -9.65 -1.28 6.19
C VAL A 134 -10.62 -0.77 5.11
N LEU A 135 -10.85 0.53 5.10
CA LEU A 135 -11.67 1.27 4.13
C LEU A 135 -10.84 1.81 2.95
N GLY A 136 -9.54 1.99 3.15
CA GLY A 136 -8.64 2.48 2.12
C GLY A 136 -7.26 2.88 2.66
N ILE A 137 -6.56 3.67 1.87
CA ILE A 137 -5.20 4.15 2.14
C ILE A 137 -5.17 5.68 2.16
N ALA A 138 -4.52 6.25 3.16
CA ALA A 138 -4.25 7.68 3.24
C ALA A 138 -3.05 8.02 2.36
N LEU A 139 -3.16 9.07 1.53
CA LEU A 139 -2.12 9.51 0.61
C LEU A 139 -1.62 10.90 1.02
N SER A 140 -0.32 11.10 0.94
CA SER A 140 0.36 12.36 1.25
C SER A 140 0.42 13.33 0.05
N GLY A 141 -0.20 12.96 -1.07
CA GLY A 141 -0.32 13.80 -2.25
C GLY A 141 -1.24 15.01 -2.04
N GLU A 142 -0.93 16.11 -2.72
CA GLU A 142 -1.68 17.36 -2.59
C GLU A 142 -3.07 17.31 -3.27
N THR A 143 -3.20 16.50 -4.33
CA THR A 143 -4.43 16.41 -5.14
C THR A 143 -5.31 15.22 -4.77
N ILE A 144 -4.69 14.06 -4.50
CA ILE A 144 -5.37 12.83 -4.10
C ILE A 144 -4.87 12.47 -2.71
N SER A 145 -5.75 12.52 -1.72
CA SER A 145 -5.44 12.28 -0.30
C SER A 145 -5.94 10.93 0.23
N PHE A 146 -6.72 10.21 -0.57
CA PHE A 146 -7.32 8.94 -0.16
C PHE A 146 -7.62 8.07 -1.38
N ALA A 147 -7.33 6.77 -1.27
CA ALA A 147 -7.80 5.78 -2.22
C ALA A 147 -8.58 4.65 -1.53
N LEU A 148 -9.73 4.31 -2.11
CA LEU A 148 -10.65 3.30 -1.60
C LEU A 148 -10.05 1.89 -1.67
N ILE A 149 -10.36 1.06 -0.67
CA ILE A 149 -9.95 -0.35 -0.67
C ILE A 149 -10.54 -1.13 -1.85
N SER A 150 -11.73 -0.73 -2.33
CA SER A 150 -12.34 -1.30 -3.53
C SER A 150 -11.52 -1.02 -4.80
N ALA A 151 -10.98 0.20 -4.94
CA ALA A 151 -10.11 0.55 -6.06
C ALA A 151 -8.79 -0.24 -6.02
N ILE A 152 -8.19 -0.36 -4.83
CA ILE A 152 -7.00 -1.18 -4.59
C ILE A 152 -7.23 -2.64 -4.97
N ASN A 153 -8.31 -3.25 -4.48
CA ASN A 153 -8.64 -4.64 -4.78
C ASN A 153 -8.95 -4.88 -6.26
N ASN A 154 -9.60 -3.92 -6.92
CA ASN A 154 -9.88 -4.01 -8.35
C ASN A 154 -8.59 -3.94 -9.18
N ALA A 155 -7.67 -3.04 -8.84
CA ALA A 155 -6.37 -2.94 -9.49
C ALA A 155 -5.54 -4.23 -9.32
N LEU A 156 -5.55 -4.83 -8.12
CA LEU A 156 -4.85 -6.08 -7.85
C LEU A 156 -5.39 -7.24 -8.72
N LYS A 157 -6.72 -7.37 -8.83
CA LYS A 157 -7.35 -8.41 -9.67
C LYS A 157 -7.00 -8.25 -11.16
N LEU A 158 -6.90 -7.01 -11.64
CA LEU A 158 -6.50 -6.73 -13.02
C LEU A 158 -5.04 -7.10 -13.28
N SER A 159 -4.14 -6.86 -12.32
CA SER A 159 -2.75 -7.31 -12.44
C SER A 159 -2.61 -8.84 -12.46
N ASP A 160 -3.41 -9.56 -11.67
CA ASP A 160 -3.39 -11.03 -11.66
C ASP A 160 -3.97 -11.63 -12.96
N SER A 161 -5.01 -11.00 -13.53
CA SER A 161 -5.64 -11.45 -14.77
C SER A 161 -4.76 -11.20 -16.01
N SER A 162 -3.92 -10.16 -15.99
CA SER A 162 -2.94 -9.87 -17.04
C SER A 162 -1.82 -10.92 -17.10
N ALA A 163 -1.49 -11.57 -15.98
CA ALA A 163 -0.50 -12.64 -15.94
C ALA A 163 -1.02 -13.98 -16.52
N ALA A 164 -2.35 -14.21 -16.49
CA ALA A 164 -2.96 -15.45 -16.97
C ALA A 164 -3.12 -15.53 -18.50
N THR A 165 -3.15 -14.39 -19.20
CA THR A 165 -3.36 -14.36 -20.66
C THR A 165 -2.07 -14.49 -21.49
N MET A 166 -0.90 -14.58 -20.86
CA MET A 166 0.39 -14.77 -21.57
C MET A 166 0.85 -16.23 -21.69
N SER A 167 0.11 -17.22 -21.16
CA SER A 167 0.53 -18.64 -21.12
C SER A 167 -0.13 -19.54 -22.18
N ALA A 168 -0.63 -19.02 -23.29
CA ALA A 168 -1.14 -19.84 -24.39
C ALA A 168 -0.28 -19.68 -25.65
N THR A 169 0.87 -20.34 -25.69
CA THR A 169 1.56 -20.59 -26.96
C THR A 169 0.74 -21.63 -27.74
N PRO A 170 0.27 -21.34 -28.96
CA PRO A 170 -0.38 -22.36 -29.78
C PRO A 170 0.68 -23.37 -30.21
N VAL A 171 0.56 -24.61 -29.74
CA VAL A 171 1.31 -25.75 -30.25
C VAL A 171 0.80 -26.05 -31.66
N LEU A 172 1.56 -25.67 -32.70
CA LEU A 172 1.37 -26.25 -34.02
C LEU A 172 1.87 -27.70 -33.99
N ALA A 173 0.93 -28.63 -34.15
CA ALA A 173 1.20 -30.05 -34.38
C ALA A 173 1.58 -30.29 -35.87
N PRO A 174 2.20 -31.44 -36.20
CA PRO A 174 3.24 -31.59 -37.24
C PRO A 174 2.77 -31.50 -38.69
#